data_AF-G6E8R7-F1
#
_entry.id   AF-G6E8R7-F1
#
_cell.length_a   1.000
_cell.length_b   1.000
_cell.length_c   1.000
_cell.angle_alpha   90.00
_cell.angle_beta   90.00
_cell.angle_gamma   90.00
#
_symmetry.space_group_name_H-M   'P 1'
#
loop_
_entity.id
_entity.type
_entity.pdbx_description
1 polymer ?
#
loop_
_entity_poly.entity_id
_entity_poly.type
_entity_poly.pdbx_seq_one_letter_code
_entity_poly.pdbx_strand_id
1 'polypeptide(L)' 'MTTEPNMLHLTYDEAEVVAAYLLRVWPGATGLATAPQSERAADVVQLVLRKSREVIADRDAAQANGRMHVPENELPY' A
#
# COMPACT_ATOMS: atom_id res chain seq x y z
N MET A 1 18.28 -14.02 -4.46
CA MET A 1 16.81 -13.85 -4.62
C MET A 1 16.46 -12.46 -4.14
N THR A 2 16.44 -11.50 -5.06
CA THR A 2 15.91 -10.15 -4.81
C THR A 2 14.43 -10.29 -4.54
N THR A 3 14.04 -10.19 -3.27
CA THR A 3 12.65 -10.09 -2.84
C THR A 3 12.09 -8.85 -3.53
N GLU A 4 11.22 -9.01 -4.54
CA GLU A 4 10.55 -7.88 -5.18
C GLU A 4 9.80 -7.11 -4.09
N PRO A 5 10.23 -5.87 -3.77
CA PRO A 5 9.52 -5.08 -2.79
C PRO A 5 8.31 -4.48 -3.50
N ASN A 6 7.12 -4.66 -2.93
CA ASN A 6 5.89 -3.93 -3.31
C ASN A 6 5.12 -4.37 -4.57
N MET A 7 4.73 -5.63 -4.71
CA MET A 7 3.54 -5.91 -5.54
C MET A 7 2.25 -5.63 -4.75
N LEU A 8 2.01 -4.35 -4.44
CA LEU A 8 0.67 -3.83 -4.12
C LEU A 8 -0.07 -3.55 -5.44
N HIS A 9 -0.13 -4.52 -6.33
CA HIS A 9 -0.92 -4.46 -7.56
C HIS A 9 -1.87 -5.65 -7.57
N LEU A 10 -3.15 -5.34 -7.67
CA LEU A 10 -4.19 -6.32 -7.92
C LEU A 10 -4.74 -6.05 -9.32
N THR A 11 -5.00 -7.12 -10.05
CA THR A 11 -5.92 -7.09 -11.19
C THR A 11 -7.33 -6.76 -10.72
N TYR A 12 -8.22 -6.44 -11.66
CA TYR A 12 -9.62 -6.13 -11.34
C TYR A 12 -10.30 -7.31 -10.61
N ASP A 13 -10.14 -8.53 -11.12
CA ASP A 13 -10.73 -9.74 -10.52
C ASP A 13 -10.20 -10.01 -9.11
N GLU A 14 -8.91 -9.80 -8.87
CA GLU A 14 -8.32 -9.93 -7.53
C GLU A 14 -8.83 -8.84 -6.58
N ALA A 15 -9.07 -7.62 -7.07
CA ALA A 15 -9.67 -6.54 -6.29
C ALA A 15 -11.12 -6.88 -5.89
N GLU A 16 -11.89 -7.57 -6.74
CA GLU A 16 -13.23 -8.05 -6.40
C GLU A 16 -13.21 -9.10 -5.28
N VAL A 17 -12.24 -10.04 -5.30
CA VAL A 17 -12.08 -11.03 -4.22
C VAL A 17 -11.77 -10.34 -2.89
N VAL A 18 -10.88 -9.36 -2.89
CA VAL A 18 -10.56 -8.57 -1.69
C VAL A 18 -11.75 -7.72 -1.24
N ALA A 19 -12.51 -7.15 -2.18
CA ALA A 19 -13.72 -6.41 -1.88
C ALA A 19 -14.78 -7.31 -1.21
N ALA A 20 -14.97 -8.54 -1.69
CA ALA A 20 -15.88 -9.50 -1.06
C ALA A 20 -15.46 -9.81 0.39
N TYR A 21 -14.15 -9.96 0.64
CA TYR A 21 -13.64 -10.10 2.00
C TYR A 21 -13.90 -8.86 2.85
N LEU A 22 -13.64 -7.66 2.32
CA LEU A 22 -13.88 -6.38 2.99
C LEU A 22 -15.35 -6.24 3.40
N LEU A 23 -16.28 -6.56 2.51
CA LEU A 23 -17.72 -6.54 2.81
C LEU A 23 -18.08 -7.51 3.94
N ARG A 24 -17.48 -8.71 3.93
CA ARG A 24 -17.72 -9.72 4.97
C ARG A 24 -17.30 -9.24 6.36
N VAL A 25 -16.18 -8.51 6.45
CA VAL A 25 -15.66 -8.02 7.74
C VAL A 25 -16.17 -6.64 8.11
N TRP A 26 -16.86 -5.94 7.18
CA TRP A 26 -17.26 -4.55 7.34
C TRP A 26 -18.01 -4.25 8.65
N PRO A 27 -19.04 -5.02 9.06
CA PRO A 27 -19.77 -4.70 10.29
C PRO A 27 -18.90 -4.83 11.54
N GLY A 28 -18.02 -5.84 11.57
CA GLY A 28 -17.08 -6.05 12.67
C GLY A 28 -15.96 -5.01 12.72
N ALA A 29 -15.51 -4.54 11.56
CA ALA A 29 -14.42 -3.57 11.45
C ALA A 29 -14.87 -2.11 11.68
N THR A 30 -16.10 -1.77 11.28
CA THR A 30 -16.59 -0.38 11.28
C THR A 30 -17.69 -0.12 12.31
N GLY A 31 -18.34 -1.16 12.84
CA GLY A 31 -19.54 -1.03 13.66
C GLY A 31 -20.79 -0.61 12.87
N LEU A 32 -20.69 -0.42 11.54
CA LEU A 32 -21.82 -0.07 10.68
C LEU A 32 -22.57 -1.34 10.26
N ALA A 33 -23.88 -1.35 10.47
CA ALA A 33 -24.73 -2.49 10.12
C ALA A 33 -24.84 -2.72 8.61
N THR A 34 -24.63 -1.67 7.81
CA THR A 34 -24.74 -1.71 6.35
C THR A 34 -23.36 -1.58 5.71
N ALA A 35 -22.99 -2.56 4.90
CA ALA A 35 -21.79 -2.52 4.08
C ALA A 35 -22.06 -1.78 2.75
N PRO A 36 -21.04 -1.18 2.12
CA PRO A 36 -21.16 -0.59 0.79
C PRO A 36 -21.50 -1.63 -0.28
N GLN A 37 -21.92 -1.18 -1.47
CA GLN A 37 -22.08 -2.06 -2.63
C GLN A 37 -20.74 -2.66 -3.05
N SER A 38 -20.75 -3.87 -3.61
CA SER A 38 -19.54 -4.61 -4.03
C SER A 38 -18.65 -3.82 -4.98
N GLU A 39 -19.24 -3.17 -5.98
CA GLU A 39 -18.52 -2.32 -6.93
C GLU A 39 -17.80 -1.17 -6.22
N ARG A 40 -18.46 -0.53 -5.25
CA ARG A 40 -17.87 0.55 -4.44
C ARG A 40 -16.78 0.04 -3.50
N ALA A 41 -16.91 -1.19 -3.00
CA ALA A 41 -15.87 -1.81 -2.19
C ALA A 41 -14.61 -2.12 -3.02
N ALA A 42 -14.76 -2.57 -4.27
CA ALA A 42 -13.64 -2.78 -5.19
C ALA A 42 -12.92 -1.46 -5.51
N ASP A 43 -13.68 -0.39 -5.79
CA ASP A 43 -13.12 0.96 -5.98
C ASP A 43 -12.28 1.41 -4.77
N VAL A 44 -12.81 1.21 -3.56
CA VAL A 44 -12.11 1.57 -2.31
C VAL A 44 -10.82 0.75 -2.15
N VAL A 45 -10.85 -0.55 -2.43
CA VAL A 45 -9.65 -1.41 -2.36
C VAL A 45 -8.58 -0.89 -3.31
N GLN A 46 -8.92 -0.59 -4.57
CA GLN A 46 -7.97 -0.05 -5.54
C GLN A 46 -7.40 1.30 -5.11
N LEU A 47 -8.25 2.18 -4.57
CA LEU A 47 -7.83 3.49 -4.06
C LEU A 47 -6.85 3.36 -2.88
N VAL A 48 -7.15 2.49 -1.92
CA VAL A 48 -6.31 2.26 -0.74
C VAL A 48 -4.96 1.67 -1.15
N LEU A 49 -4.94 0.74 -2.11
CA LEU A 49 -3.70 0.19 -2.65
C LEU A 49 -2.87 1.28 -3.34
N ARG A 50 -3.51 2.15 -4.13
CA ARG A 50 -2.83 3.31 -4.72
C ARG A 50 -2.22 4.20 -3.65
N LYS A 51 -2.97 4.56 -2.60
CA LYS A 51 -2.44 5.42 -1.54
C LYS A 51 -1.30 4.75 -0.78
N SER A 52 -1.41 3.45 -0.53
CA SER A 52 -0.36 2.65 0.12
C SER A 52 0.94 2.70 -0.68
N ARG A 53 0.86 2.61 -2.02
CA ARG A 53 2.04 2.76 -2.90
C ARG A 53 2.68 4.13 -2.78
N GLU A 54 1.89 5.21 -2.76
CA GLU A 54 2.39 6.58 -2.57
C GLU A 54 3.13 6.72 -1.24
N VAL A 55 2.54 6.24 -0.14
CA VAL A 55 3.15 6.31 1.20
C VAL A 55 4.46 5.53 1.28
N ILE A 56 4.52 4.35 0.65
CA ILE A 56 5.76 3.56 0.60
C ILE A 56 6.82 4.28 -0.23
N ALA A 57 6.46 4.83 -1.39
CA ALA A 57 7.37 5.60 -2.21
C ALA A 57 7.94 6.82 -1.45
N ASP A 58 7.10 7.56 -0.72
CA ASP A 58 7.51 8.70 0.10
C ASP A 58 8.49 8.26 1.22
N ARG A 59 8.19 7.15 1.89
CA ARG A 59 9.08 6.59 2.93
C ARG A 59 10.43 6.17 2.35
N ASP A 60 10.41 5.47 1.22
CA ASP A 60 11.62 4.96 0.59
C ASP A 60 12.48 6.13 0.05
N ALA A 61 11.86 7.19 -0.48
CA ALA A 61 12.53 8.43 -0.86
C ALA A 61 13.14 9.16 0.35
N ALA A 62 12.43 9.23 1.48
CA ALA A 62 12.97 9.80 2.71
C ALA A 62 14.18 9.00 3.25
N GLN A 63 14.14 7.67 3.15
CA GLN A 63 15.27 6.81 3.53
C GLN A 63 16.47 6.94 2.60
N ALA A 64 16.25 7.14 1.29
CA ALA A 64 17.31 7.41 0.32
C ALA A 64 17.97 8.77 0.58
N ASN A 65 17.18 9.82 0.86
CA ASN A 65 17.68 11.15 1.20
C ASN A 65 18.40 11.19 2.56
N GLY A 66 17.98 10.40 3.54
CA GLY A 66 18.67 10.26 4.83
C GLY A 66 20.00 9.50 4.75
N ARG A 67 20.31 8.86 3.61
CA ARG A 67 21.54 8.06 3.38
C ARG A 67 22.59 8.77 2.52
N MET A 68 22.36 9.99 2.05
CA MET A 68 23.32 10.73 1.22
C MET A 68 23.89 11.95 1.95
N HIS A 69 25.09 11.80 2.54
CA HIS A 69 26.33 12.47 2.11
C HIS A 69 27.39 12.35 3.22
N VAL A 70 28.23 11.32 3.18
CA VAL A 70 29.58 11.43 3.74
C VAL A 70 30.48 11.81 2.56
N PRO A 71 31.05 13.02 2.53
CA PRO A 71 32.02 13.37 1.50
C PRO A 71 33.19 12.38 1.56
N GLU A 72 33.62 11.84 0.41
CA GLU A 72 34.78 10.95 0.31
C GLU A 72 36.10 11.57 0.80
N ASN A 73 36.09 12.87 1.16
CA ASN A 73 37.23 13.62 1.69
C ASN A 73 37.51 13.42 3.20
N GLU A 74 36.75 12.59 3.92
CA GLU A 74 36.96 12.34 5.35
C GLU A 74 37.35 10.89 5.70
N LEU A 75 38.06 10.19 4.80
CA LEU A 75 38.73 8.94 5.16
C LEU A 75 40.17 9.24 5.62
N PRO A 76 40.52 9.06 6.91
CA PRO A 76 41.91 9.19 7.35
C PRO A 76 42.75 8.06 6.74
N TYR A 77 43.86 8.45 6.11
CA TYR A 77 44.90 7.59 5.52
C TYR A 77 45.42 6.51 6.47
#